data_AF-A0A3P5ZB65-F1
#
_entry.id   AF-A0A3P5ZB65-F1
#
_cell.length_a   1.000
_cell.length_b   1.000
_cell.length_c   1.000
_cell.angle_alpha   90.00
_cell.angle_beta   90.00
_cell.angle_gamma   90.00
#
_symmetry.space_group_name_H-M   'P 1'
#
loop_
_entity.id
_entity.type
_entity.pdbx_description
1 polymer ?
#
loop_
_entity_poly.entity_id
_entity_poly.type
_entity_poly.pdbx_seq_one_letter_code
_entity_poly.pdbx_strand_id
1 'polypeptide(L)'
;MGEEKSVNSYDIVYIGDSSNSNDDHSNSDPTIYFRNISLSYFAAEPFEMLTKHNRCKELCLENDNPEENYIEGILQYFVHKEKRKGLYHLRQASIGEYTNGTYLYGLLLLAFEHYPKGKKYLDKLQWKENLSTSDHCWKRVKKTLSTIPAIMETRYYTAMVNLEPQTECHPDNILSMQALLLLQKAYSICSVCYESR
;
A
#
# COMPACT_ATOMS: atom_id res chain seq x y z
N MET A 1 7.22 0.63 55.13
CA MET A 1 7.70 -0.73 54.78
C MET A 1 6.51 -1.47 54.20
N GLY A 2 6.47 -1.94 52.96
CA GLY A 2 7.39 -1.90 51.83
C GLY A 2 6.59 -2.36 50.60
N GLU A 3 6.87 -1.75 49.46
CA GLU A 3 6.25 -2.07 48.17
C GLU A 3 6.57 -3.51 47.75
N GLU A 4 5.55 -4.25 47.34
CA GLU A 4 5.68 -5.58 46.75
C GLU A 4 6.28 -5.46 45.34
N LYS A 5 7.60 -5.72 45.25
CA LYS A 5 8.26 -6.06 43.99
C LYS A 5 8.08 -7.55 43.74
N SER A 6 7.21 -7.93 42.81
CA SER A 6 7.26 -9.27 42.22
C SER A 6 8.26 -9.27 41.06
N VAL A 7 9.42 -9.87 41.32
CA VAL A 7 10.43 -10.19 40.31
C VAL A 7 10.08 -11.57 39.77
N ASN A 8 9.40 -11.63 38.62
CA ASN A 8 9.26 -12.89 37.90
C ASN A 8 10.52 -13.11 37.06
N SER A 9 11.43 -13.85 37.70
CA SER A 9 12.53 -14.60 37.09
C SER A 9 11.98 -15.55 36.04
N TYR A 10 12.42 -15.41 34.79
CA TYR A 10 12.36 -16.50 33.82
C TYR A 10 13.80 -16.91 33.52
N ASP A 11 14.07 -18.18 33.81
CA ASP A 11 15.36 -18.84 33.71
C ASP A 11 15.92 -18.76 32.28
N ILE A 12 17.10 -18.16 32.16
CA ILE A 12 17.94 -18.27 30.96
C ILE A 12 18.59 -19.64 31.01
N VAL A 13 18.06 -20.57 30.21
CA VAL A 13 18.70 -21.86 29.95
C VAL A 13 19.91 -21.60 29.05
N TYR A 14 21.10 -21.62 29.67
CA TYR A 14 22.37 -21.83 28.96
C TYR A 14 22.41 -23.27 28.44
N ILE A 15 22.38 -23.45 27.12
CA ILE A 15 22.90 -24.67 26.47
C ILE A 15 24.15 -24.24 25.71
N GLY A 16 25.28 -24.80 26.14
CA GLY A 16 26.61 -24.49 25.64
C GLY A 16 26.96 -25.14 24.30
N ASP A 17 27.80 -24.40 23.58
CA ASP A 17 28.91 -24.79 22.70
C ASP A 17 28.86 -26.14 21.96
N SER A 18 28.77 -26.07 20.63
CA SER A 18 29.90 -26.39 19.74
C SER A 18 29.42 -26.95 18.40
N SER A 19 29.44 -26.10 17.37
CA SER A 19 29.94 -26.47 16.05
C SER A 19 29.99 -25.21 15.17
N ASN A 20 31.21 -24.82 14.78
CA ASN A 20 31.50 -23.81 13.78
C ASN A 20 30.58 -23.95 12.54
N SER A 21 29.63 -23.02 12.37
CA SER A 21 29.38 -22.41 11.07
C SER A 21 29.70 -20.94 11.22
N ASN A 22 30.65 -20.46 10.43
CA ASN A 22 30.87 -19.03 10.25
C ASN A 22 29.69 -18.51 9.43
N ASP A 23 28.55 -18.34 10.09
CA ASP A 23 27.48 -17.52 9.55
C ASP A 23 27.83 -16.09 9.94
N ASP A 24 28.42 -15.38 8.99
CA ASP A 24 28.57 -13.93 9.00
C ASP A 24 27.18 -13.29 9.18
N HIS A 25 26.68 -13.27 10.40
CA HIS A 25 25.66 -12.34 10.82
C HIS A 25 26.33 -10.97 10.80
N SER A 26 26.38 -10.37 9.61
CA SER A 26 26.56 -8.94 9.49
C SER A 26 25.57 -8.32 10.45
N ASN A 27 26.10 -7.68 11.48
CA ASN A 27 25.37 -6.87 12.44
C ASN A 27 24.81 -5.68 11.65
N SER A 28 23.78 -5.94 10.85
CA SER A 28 23.16 -4.94 9.99
C SER A 28 22.42 -4.02 10.95
N ASP A 29 22.79 -2.74 10.91
CA ASP A 29 22.09 -1.67 11.60
C ASP A 29 20.58 -1.93 11.50
N PRO A 30 19.86 -2.10 12.63
CA PRO A 30 18.42 -2.37 12.62
C PRO A 30 17.65 -1.41 11.72
N THR A 31 18.13 -0.17 11.62
CA THR A 31 17.62 0.88 10.72
C THR A 31 17.64 0.43 9.26
N ILE A 32 18.77 -0.09 8.80
CA ILE A 32 18.98 -0.59 7.42
C ILE A 32 18.16 -1.85 7.20
N TYR A 33 18.05 -2.73 8.20
CA TYR A 33 17.25 -3.94 8.11
C TYR A 33 15.77 -3.63 7.86
N PHE A 34 15.14 -2.80 8.70
CA PHE A 34 13.71 -2.49 8.56
C PHE A 34 13.40 -1.64 7.33
N ARG A 35 14.34 -0.82 6.87
CA ARG A 35 14.20 -0.09 5.60
C ARG A 35 14.15 -1.02 4.38
N ASN A 36 14.85 -2.15 4.42
CA ASN A 36 15.08 -3.01 3.25
C ASN A 36 14.37 -4.36 3.30
N ILE A 37 13.78 -4.75 4.44
CA ILE A 37 12.99 -5.97 4.53
C ILE A 37 11.84 -5.92 3.53
N SER A 38 11.62 -7.03 2.81
CA SER A 38 10.48 -7.13 1.90
C SER A 38 9.20 -7.42 2.66
N LEU A 39 8.16 -6.65 2.33
CA LEU A 39 6.79 -6.76 2.78
C LEU A 39 5.87 -7.13 1.60
N SER A 40 6.41 -7.76 0.55
CA SER A 40 5.71 -8.04 -0.71
C SER A 40 4.40 -8.82 -0.54
N TYR A 41 4.34 -9.72 0.46
CA TYR A 41 3.12 -10.40 0.86
C TYR A 41 2.05 -9.40 1.34
N PHE A 42 2.41 -8.52 2.28
CA PHE A 42 1.51 -7.50 2.81
C PHE A 42 1.16 -6.41 1.78
N ALA A 43 2.04 -6.11 0.84
CA ALA A 43 1.73 -5.23 -0.28
C ALA A 43 0.65 -5.82 -1.21
N ALA A 44 0.54 -7.15 -1.28
CA ALA A 44 -0.54 -7.83 -1.99
C ALA A 44 -1.82 -7.96 -1.13
N GLU A 45 -1.66 -8.10 0.19
CA GLU A 45 -2.74 -8.29 1.17
C GLU A 45 -2.67 -7.25 2.31
N PRO A 46 -2.93 -5.94 2.06
CA PRO A 46 -2.69 -4.88 3.04
C PRO A 46 -3.47 -5.02 4.34
N PHE A 47 -4.66 -5.65 4.28
CA PHE A 47 -5.49 -5.89 5.46
C PHE A 47 -4.84 -6.83 6.47
N GLU A 48 -4.04 -7.81 6.03
CA GLU A 48 -3.36 -8.72 6.95
C GLU A 48 -2.36 -7.96 7.84
N MET A 49 -1.76 -6.87 7.32
CA MET A 49 -0.84 -6.01 8.06
C MET A 49 -1.52 -5.21 9.19
N LEU A 50 -2.85 -5.05 9.16
CA LEU A 50 -3.60 -4.40 10.25
C LEU A 50 -3.76 -5.28 11.48
N THR A 51 -3.72 -6.60 11.30
CA THR A 51 -4.13 -7.56 12.33
C THR A 51 -2.96 -8.27 13.00
N LYS A 52 -1.83 -8.35 12.29
CA LYS A 52 -0.63 -9.07 12.72
C LYS A 52 0.60 -8.18 12.50
N HIS A 53 1.59 -8.29 13.38
CA HIS A 53 2.92 -7.67 13.21
C HIS A 53 3.01 -6.13 13.38
N ASN A 54 2.18 -5.51 14.23
CA ASN A 54 2.23 -4.07 14.52
C ASN A 54 3.65 -3.54 14.81
N ARG A 55 4.46 -4.28 15.58
CA ARG A 55 5.82 -3.85 15.89
C ARG A 55 6.73 -3.81 14.66
N CYS A 56 6.61 -4.79 13.77
CA CYS A 56 7.36 -4.82 12.51
C CYS A 56 6.93 -3.66 11.61
N LYS A 57 5.62 -3.42 11.53
CA LYS A 57 5.02 -2.30 10.81
C LYS A 57 5.58 -0.95 11.25
N GLU A 58 5.51 -0.66 12.55
CA GLU A 58 6.03 0.59 13.13
C GLU A 58 7.50 0.80 12.79
N LEU A 59 8.32 -0.23 12.98
CA LEU A 59 9.75 -0.17 12.67
C LEU A 59 9.99 0.04 11.17
N CYS A 60 9.22 -0.59 10.29
CA CYS A 60 9.35 -0.35 8.84
C CYS A 60 8.94 1.08 8.46
N LEU A 61 7.88 1.64 9.06
CA LEU A 61 7.47 3.03 8.84
C LEU A 61 8.50 4.04 9.36
N GLU A 62 9.02 3.84 10.58
CA GLU A 62 10.03 4.69 11.21
C GLU A 62 11.33 4.74 10.40
N ASN A 63 11.63 3.67 9.64
CA ASN A 63 12.82 3.52 8.82
C ASN A 63 12.57 3.77 7.32
N ASP A 64 11.48 4.45 6.97
CA ASP A 64 11.14 4.84 5.60
C ASP A 64 11.11 3.67 4.60
N ASN A 65 10.63 2.50 5.03
CA ASN A 65 10.46 1.36 4.13
C ASN A 65 9.45 1.73 3.01
N PRO A 66 9.83 1.60 1.72
CA PRO A 66 8.97 2.01 0.61
C PRO A 66 7.73 1.12 0.44
N GLU A 67 7.84 -0.18 0.71
CA GLU A 67 6.70 -1.12 0.63
C GLU A 67 5.71 -0.87 1.77
N GLU A 68 6.20 -0.56 2.97
CA GLU A 68 5.34 -0.22 4.10
C GLU A 68 4.59 1.08 3.87
N ASN A 69 5.27 2.12 3.36
CA ASN A 69 4.59 3.36 2.97
C ASN A 69 3.53 3.12 1.88
N TYR A 70 3.70 2.14 1.00
CA TYR A 70 2.67 1.77 0.05
C TYR A 70 1.46 1.12 0.73
N ILE A 71 1.69 0.18 1.64
CA ILE A 71 0.67 -0.52 2.42
C ILE A 71 -0.14 0.49 3.25
N GLU A 72 0.54 1.32 4.04
CA GLU A 72 -0.10 2.35 4.87
C GLU A 72 -0.85 3.37 4.00
N GLY A 73 -0.29 3.74 2.84
CA GLY A 73 -0.95 4.60 1.87
C GLY A 73 -2.29 4.04 1.39
N ILE A 74 -2.34 2.76 1.07
CA ILE A 74 -3.58 2.07 0.67
C ILE A 74 -4.58 2.02 1.82
N LEU A 75 -4.14 1.62 3.01
CA LEU A 75 -5.01 1.49 4.17
C LEU A 75 -5.62 2.84 4.56
N GLN A 76 -4.81 3.88 4.68
CA GLN A 76 -5.29 5.23 4.97
C GLN A 76 -6.25 5.73 3.90
N TYR A 77 -5.93 5.51 2.62
CA TYR A 77 -6.73 6.03 1.52
C TYR A 77 -8.07 5.32 1.36
N PHE A 78 -8.06 3.99 1.30
CA PHE A 78 -9.23 3.19 0.91
C PHE A 78 -10.00 2.62 2.10
N VAL A 79 -9.35 2.38 3.24
CA VAL A 79 -9.97 1.77 4.41
C VAL A 79 -10.41 2.83 5.41
N HIS A 80 -9.46 3.65 5.86
CA HIS A 80 -9.74 4.70 6.85
C HIS A 80 -10.36 5.95 6.23
N LYS A 81 -10.40 6.06 4.89
CA LYS A 81 -10.92 7.21 4.13
C LYS A 81 -10.16 8.53 4.41
N GLU A 82 -8.96 8.44 4.95
CA GLU A 82 -8.04 9.53 5.24
C GLU A 82 -7.19 9.88 4.00
N LYS A 83 -7.84 10.40 2.95
CA LYS A 83 -7.26 10.63 1.61
C LYS A 83 -5.91 11.36 1.65
N ARG A 84 -5.78 12.41 2.48
CA ARG A 84 -4.55 13.21 2.58
C ARG A 84 -3.38 12.39 3.14
N LYS A 85 -3.62 11.59 4.19
CA LYS A 85 -2.61 10.69 4.77
C LYS A 85 -2.24 9.59 3.78
N GLY A 86 -3.25 9.01 3.12
CA GLY A 86 -3.03 8.00 2.09
C GLY A 86 -2.13 8.50 0.95
N LEU A 87 -2.43 9.68 0.39
CA LEU A 87 -1.60 10.30 -0.65
C LEU A 87 -0.19 10.67 -0.15
N TYR A 88 -0.04 11.07 1.11
CA TYR A 88 1.27 11.35 1.71
C TYR A 88 2.14 10.08 1.71
N HIS A 89 1.64 8.97 2.21
CA HIS A 89 2.39 7.72 2.26
C HIS A 89 2.66 7.13 0.87
N LEU A 90 1.69 7.18 -0.06
CA LEU A 90 1.93 6.76 -1.45
C LEU A 90 3.02 7.60 -2.13
N ARG A 91 3.12 8.90 -1.79
CA ARG A 91 4.23 9.74 -2.24
C ARG A 91 5.56 9.28 -1.63
N GLN A 92 5.61 8.94 -0.35
CA GLN A 92 6.83 8.42 0.30
C GLN A 92 7.28 7.10 -0.32
N ALA A 93 6.35 6.18 -0.60
CA ALA A 93 6.64 4.96 -1.33
C ALA A 93 7.28 5.25 -2.70
N SER A 94 6.80 6.29 -3.40
CA SER A 94 7.39 6.72 -4.67
C SER A 94 8.77 7.37 -4.52
N ILE A 95 9.01 8.12 -3.45
CA ILE A 95 10.33 8.69 -3.14
C ILE A 95 11.34 7.57 -2.84
N GLY A 96 10.89 6.53 -2.15
CA GLY A 96 11.64 5.28 -1.94
C GLY A 96 11.68 4.35 -3.15
N GLU A 97 11.34 4.84 -4.35
CA GLU A 97 11.43 4.13 -5.63
C GLU A 97 10.58 2.84 -5.72
N TYR A 98 9.56 2.69 -4.87
CA TYR A 98 8.63 1.57 -4.99
C TYR A 98 7.73 1.74 -6.22
N THR A 99 7.85 0.84 -7.19
CA THR A 99 7.20 0.96 -8.50
C THR A 99 5.67 1.01 -8.39
N ASN A 100 5.05 0.09 -7.63
CA ASN A 100 3.59 0.07 -7.45
C ASN A 100 3.08 1.32 -6.71
N GLY A 101 3.87 1.85 -5.77
CA GLY A 101 3.53 3.09 -5.06
C GLY A 101 3.60 4.31 -5.97
N THR A 102 4.67 4.42 -6.76
CA THR A 102 4.83 5.45 -7.81
C THR A 102 3.69 5.42 -8.80
N TYR A 103 3.33 4.22 -9.26
CA TYR A 103 2.26 3.97 -10.21
C TYR A 103 0.90 4.40 -9.65
N LEU A 104 0.52 3.88 -8.48
CA LEU A 104 -0.79 4.16 -7.88
C LEU A 104 -0.92 5.64 -7.52
N TYR A 105 0.13 6.26 -6.99
CA TYR A 105 0.16 7.70 -6.72
C TYR A 105 -0.01 8.51 -8.01
N GLY A 106 0.68 8.13 -9.09
CA GLY A 106 0.54 8.74 -10.41
C GLY A 106 -0.90 8.68 -10.93
N LEU A 107 -1.52 7.50 -10.89
CA LEU A 107 -2.92 7.32 -11.30
C LEU A 107 -3.91 8.13 -10.46
N LEU A 108 -3.75 8.16 -9.14
CA LEU A 108 -4.61 8.97 -8.27
C LEU A 108 -4.49 10.46 -8.60
N LEU A 109 -3.27 10.96 -8.84
CA LEU A 109 -3.08 12.35 -9.26
C LEU A 109 -3.73 12.67 -10.60
N LEU A 110 -3.71 11.74 -11.57
CA LEU A 110 -4.45 11.90 -12.82
C LEU A 110 -5.96 11.98 -12.57
N ALA A 111 -6.49 11.13 -11.69
CA ALA A 111 -7.91 11.10 -11.35
C ALA A 111 -8.39 12.38 -10.62
N PHE A 112 -7.50 13.09 -9.92
CA PHE A 112 -7.79 14.36 -9.23
C PHE A 112 -7.44 15.60 -10.05
N GLU A 113 -7.43 15.51 -11.38
CA GLU A 113 -7.15 16.62 -12.30
C GLU A 113 -5.76 17.26 -12.14
N HIS A 114 -4.86 16.65 -11.36
CA HIS A 114 -3.46 17.03 -11.29
C HIS A 114 -2.65 16.37 -12.41
N TYR A 115 -3.15 16.47 -13.64
CA TYR A 115 -2.66 15.75 -14.81
C TYR A 115 -1.14 15.89 -15.04
N PRO A 116 -0.55 17.12 -15.06
CA PRO A 116 0.89 17.26 -15.30
C PRO A 116 1.74 16.58 -14.21
N LYS A 117 1.26 16.61 -12.96
CA LYS A 117 1.96 16.00 -11.84
C LYS A 117 1.84 14.48 -11.88
N GLY A 118 0.64 13.95 -12.10
CA GLY A 118 0.41 12.51 -12.24
C GLY A 118 1.23 11.91 -13.39
N LYS A 119 1.20 12.56 -14.56
CA LYS A 119 2.03 12.18 -15.70
C LYS A 119 3.52 12.14 -15.36
N LYS A 120 4.05 13.13 -14.64
CA LYS A 120 5.47 13.15 -14.25
C LYS A 120 5.87 11.91 -13.42
N TYR A 121 5.01 11.41 -12.54
CA TYR A 121 5.31 10.20 -11.77
C TYR A 121 5.27 8.95 -12.63
N LEU A 122 4.38 8.90 -13.61
CA LEU A 122 4.26 7.78 -14.53
C LEU A 122 5.40 7.76 -15.56
N ASP A 123 5.83 8.93 -16.04
CA ASP A 123 7.00 9.08 -16.91
C ASP A 123 8.29 8.55 -16.23
N LYS A 124 8.41 8.61 -14.89
CA LYS A 124 9.53 7.98 -14.16
C LYS A 124 9.59 6.46 -14.36
N LEU A 125 8.44 5.83 -14.62
CA LEU A 125 8.33 4.39 -14.85
C LEU A 125 8.50 4.04 -16.33
N GLN A 126 8.87 5.00 -17.18
CA GLN A 126 9.02 4.84 -18.63
C GLN A 126 7.76 4.21 -19.25
N TRP A 127 6.61 4.70 -18.82
CA TRP A 127 5.34 4.03 -19.08
C TRP A 127 4.94 3.99 -20.56
N LYS A 128 5.47 4.91 -21.37
CA LYS A 128 5.19 4.97 -22.81
C LYS A 128 6.04 3.95 -23.56
N GLU A 129 7.26 3.76 -23.10
CA GLU A 129 8.26 2.91 -23.72
C GLU A 129 8.17 1.47 -23.22
N ASN A 130 7.62 1.26 -22.01
CA ASN A 130 7.55 -0.03 -21.35
C ASN A 130 6.15 -0.35 -20.81
N LEU A 131 5.26 -0.72 -21.74
CA LEU A 131 3.90 -1.17 -21.45
C LEU A 131 3.87 -2.41 -20.53
N SER A 132 4.90 -3.26 -20.57
CA SER A 132 4.96 -4.45 -19.71
C SER A 132 5.03 -4.11 -18.22
N THR A 133 5.81 -3.08 -17.86
CA THR A 133 5.86 -2.54 -16.49
C THR A 133 4.51 -1.95 -16.09
N SER A 134 3.82 -1.31 -17.04
CA SER A 134 2.47 -0.79 -16.84
C SER A 134 1.45 -1.84 -16.48
N ASP A 135 1.35 -2.86 -17.30
CA ASP A 135 0.38 -3.92 -17.13
C ASP A 135 0.68 -4.72 -15.86
N HIS A 136 1.96 -4.92 -15.56
CA HIS A 136 2.35 -5.58 -14.32
C HIS A 136 1.93 -4.78 -13.09
N CYS A 137 2.24 -3.49 -13.04
CA CYS A 137 1.84 -2.63 -11.92
C CYS A 137 0.33 -2.54 -11.80
N TRP A 138 -0.39 -2.38 -12.92
CA TRP A 138 -1.85 -2.39 -12.96
C TRP A 138 -2.41 -3.68 -12.35
N LYS A 139 -1.91 -4.83 -12.79
CA LYS A 139 -2.34 -6.14 -12.30
C LYS A 139 -2.11 -6.30 -10.80
N ARG A 140 -0.97 -5.85 -10.29
CA ARG A 140 -0.65 -5.88 -8.85
C ARG A 140 -1.55 -4.96 -8.05
N VAL A 141 -1.66 -3.70 -8.45
CA VAL A 141 -2.53 -2.71 -7.80
C VAL A 141 -3.98 -3.18 -7.80
N LYS A 142 -4.49 -3.68 -8.94
CA LYS A 142 -5.85 -4.21 -9.04
C LYS A 142 -6.07 -5.39 -8.10
N LYS A 143 -5.11 -6.32 -8.02
CA LYS A 143 -5.17 -7.43 -7.06
C LYS A 143 -5.21 -6.90 -5.61
N THR A 144 -4.28 -6.03 -5.25
CA THR A 144 -4.21 -5.41 -3.91
C THR A 144 -5.51 -4.67 -3.54
N LEU A 145 -6.11 -3.93 -4.47
CA LEU A 145 -7.36 -3.22 -4.20
C LEU A 145 -8.57 -4.17 -4.10
N SER A 146 -8.51 -5.35 -4.73
CA SER A 146 -9.58 -6.35 -4.64
C SER A 146 -9.64 -7.08 -3.28
N THR A 147 -8.54 -7.03 -2.51
CA THR A 147 -8.45 -7.66 -1.18
C THR A 147 -8.93 -6.74 -0.07
N ILE A 148 -9.11 -5.45 -0.38
CA ILE A 148 -9.72 -4.48 0.52
C ILE A 148 -11.22 -4.77 0.57
N PRO A 149 -11.79 -5.12 1.73
CA PRO A 149 -13.22 -5.23 1.91
C PRO A 149 -13.87 -3.94 1.42
N ALA A 150 -14.67 -4.04 0.38
CA ALA A 150 -15.50 -2.94 -0.04
C ALA A 150 -16.43 -2.67 1.15
N ILE A 151 -16.23 -1.55 1.85
CA ILE A 151 -17.32 -0.95 2.65
C ILE A 151 -18.29 -0.38 1.61
N MET A 152 -18.98 -1.29 0.91
CA MET A 152 -20.06 -0.99 0.02
C MET A 152 -21.24 -0.75 0.93
N GLU A 153 -21.63 0.51 1.05
CA GLU A 153 -22.83 0.88 1.77
C GLU A 153 -24.00 0.05 1.22
N THR A 154 -24.80 -0.55 2.11
CA THR A 154 -25.84 -1.53 1.75
C THR A 154 -26.74 -1.04 0.62
N ARG A 155 -27.02 0.27 0.57
CA ARG A 155 -27.79 0.91 -0.51
C ARG A 155 -27.22 0.70 -1.92
N TYR A 156 -25.90 0.72 -2.09
CA TYR A 156 -25.27 0.51 -3.41
C TYR A 156 -25.28 -0.97 -3.80
N TYR A 157 -25.10 -1.87 -2.83
CA TYR A 157 -25.28 -3.30 -3.05
C TYR A 157 -26.73 -3.64 -3.45
N THR A 158 -27.71 -3.10 -2.73
CA THR A 158 -29.14 -3.29 -3.01
C THR A 158 -29.54 -2.77 -4.39
N ALA A 159 -29.08 -1.57 -4.79
CA ALA A 159 -29.37 -1.04 -6.12
C ALA A 159 -28.68 -1.83 -7.24
N MET A 160 -27.47 -2.34 -7.02
CA MET A 160 -26.80 -3.23 -7.98
C MET A 160 -27.52 -4.58 -8.12
N VAL A 161 -27.97 -5.19 -7.01
CA VAL A 161 -28.71 -6.46 -7.02
C VAL A 161 -30.10 -6.29 -7.64
N ASN A 162 -30.74 -5.15 -7.39
CA ASN A 162 -32.10 -4.88 -7.87
C ASN A 162 -32.15 -4.19 -9.25
N LEU A 163 -31.00 -3.87 -9.85
CA LEU A 163 -30.89 -3.11 -11.11
C LEU A 163 -31.65 -1.77 -11.09
N GLU A 164 -31.79 -1.15 -9.90
CA GLU A 164 -32.52 0.10 -9.74
C GLU A 164 -31.58 1.30 -9.90
N PRO A 165 -31.92 2.29 -10.73
CA PRO A 165 -31.14 3.52 -10.83
C PRO A 165 -31.28 4.33 -9.52
N GLN A 166 -30.13 4.69 -8.93
CA GLN A 166 -30.08 5.54 -7.75
C GLN A 166 -30.52 6.97 -8.10
N THR A 167 -31.48 7.51 -7.36
CA THR A 167 -32.00 8.89 -7.55
C THR A 167 -31.11 9.96 -6.94
N GLU A 168 -30.23 9.61 -5.99
CA GLU A 168 -29.26 10.53 -5.38
C GLU A 168 -27.88 9.88 -5.28
N CYS A 169 -26.90 10.46 -5.99
CA CYS A 169 -25.52 10.03 -5.98
C CYS A 169 -24.76 10.82 -4.93
N HIS A 170 -24.38 10.20 -3.81
CA HIS A 170 -23.55 10.84 -2.77
C HIS A 170 -22.08 10.54 -3.03
N PRO A 171 -21.29 11.50 -3.54
CA PRO A 171 -19.91 11.26 -3.99
C PRO A 171 -18.96 10.79 -2.88
N ASP A 172 -19.30 11.10 -1.62
CA ASP A 172 -18.45 10.84 -0.47
C ASP A 172 -18.45 9.37 -0.01
N ASN A 173 -19.45 8.56 -0.42
CA ASN A 173 -19.60 7.17 0.04
C ASN A 173 -19.36 6.10 -1.03
N ILE A 174 -19.04 6.47 -2.28
CA ILE A 174 -18.81 5.53 -3.41
C ILE A 174 -17.31 5.17 -3.53
N LEU A 175 -16.55 5.25 -2.44
CA LEU A 175 -15.09 5.39 -2.52
C LEU A 175 -14.31 4.17 -3.04
N SER A 176 -14.79 2.94 -2.92
CA SER A 176 -14.07 1.77 -3.44
C SER A 176 -14.38 1.49 -4.92
N MET A 177 -15.65 1.53 -5.31
CA MET A 177 -16.07 1.29 -6.70
C MET A 177 -15.81 2.48 -7.61
N GLN A 178 -16.05 3.73 -7.17
CA GLN A 178 -15.62 4.88 -7.96
C GLN A 178 -14.10 4.98 -8.01
N ALA A 179 -13.34 4.65 -6.96
CA ALA A 179 -11.89 4.70 -7.11
C ALA A 179 -11.36 3.64 -8.06
N LEU A 180 -11.88 2.40 -8.05
CA LEU A 180 -11.54 1.41 -9.09
C LEU A 180 -11.99 1.87 -10.48
N LEU A 181 -13.19 2.44 -10.62
CA LEU A 181 -13.68 2.98 -11.90
C LEU A 181 -12.92 4.23 -12.35
N LEU A 182 -12.49 5.10 -11.43
CA LEU A 182 -11.70 6.30 -11.68
C LEU A 182 -10.26 5.94 -12.01
N LEU A 183 -9.68 4.96 -11.32
CA LEU A 183 -8.37 4.40 -11.63
C LEU A 183 -8.42 3.64 -12.96
N GLN A 184 -9.50 2.93 -13.26
CA GLN A 184 -9.68 2.24 -14.54
C GLN A 184 -9.94 3.23 -15.68
N LYS A 185 -10.69 4.32 -15.44
CA LYS A 185 -10.81 5.45 -16.36
C LYS A 185 -9.47 6.14 -16.55
N ALA A 186 -8.71 6.38 -15.48
CA ALA A 186 -7.38 6.99 -15.55
C ALA A 186 -6.39 6.11 -16.32
N TYR A 187 -6.40 4.79 -16.08
CA TYR A 187 -5.62 3.81 -16.85
C TYR A 187 -6.06 3.78 -18.32
N SER A 188 -7.37 3.79 -18.60
CA SER A 188 -7.89 3.79 -19.97
C SER A 188 -7.55 5.09 -20.70
N ILE A 189 -7.64 6.24 -20.03
CA ILE A 189 -7.16 7.54 -20.53
C ILE A 189 -5.65 7.46 -20.79
N CYS A 190 -4.89 6.81 -19.90
CA CYS A 190 -3.46 6.59 -20.09
C CYS A 190 -3.13 5.57 -21.19
N SER A 191 -4.01 4.66 -21.56
CA SER A 191 -3.83 3.79 -22.75
C SER A 191 -4.16 4.56 -24.02
N VAL A 192 -5.36 5.16 -24.06
CA VAL A 192 -5.92 5.82 -25.25
C VAL A 192 -5.17 7.10 -25.63
N CYS A 193 -4.83 7.97 -24.67
CA CYS A 193 -4.08 9.20 -24.96
C CYS A 193 -2.63 8.94 -25.39
N TYR A 194 -2.12 7.71 -25.20
CA TYR A 194 -0.75 7.35 -25.53
C TYR A 194 -0.64 6.43 -26.76
N GLU A 195 -1.69 5.68 -27.11
CA GLU A 195 -1.83 5.01 -28.41
C GLU A 195 -2.04 6.01 -29.57
N SER A 196 -2.47 7.24 -29.27
CA SER A 196 -2.78 8.28 -30.28
C SER A 196 -1.57 9.15 -30.70
N ARG A 197 -0.33 8.65 -30.58
CA ARG A 197 0.90 9.35 -31.02
C ARG A 197 1.86 8.47 -31.80
#